data_AF-M2T0V9-F1
#
_entry.id   AF-M2T0V9-F1
#
_cell.length_a   1.000
_cell.length_b   1.000
_cell.length_c   1.000
_cell.angle_alpha   90.00
_cell.angle_beta   90.00
_cell.angle_gamma   90.00
#
_symmetry.space_group_name_H-M   'P 1'
#
loop_
_entity.id
_entity.type
_entity.pdbx_description
1 polymer ?
#
loop_
_entity_poly.entity_id
_entity_poly.type
_entity_poly.pdbx_seq_one_letter_code
_entity_poly.pdbx_strand_id
1 'polypeptide(L)'
;MAVVADITTSADRGTYMGYAQAGVLMGPAFGPTIGGLLSRYLGWRAIFWFLSIFSGTLLILFVFFFPETCRKVVGNGSIPPRGVNRSVISCIQQRKLRKQFPQETTAPLPPRTKTAWPNPLATMRILGEKESGIILLYNGLFFTGLMVTVAAIPDLFHEAYGLDELDIGLCYISNGVASLIASLTMGRVVDWNFRRHARKIGLAIIPGKQQDLSNFPIERVRMEVLLPNHMVGVLGIFMFAWTLQFKTHIAGPEIALGVMGFCITSAFNITNGLLIELHRDQPAAATAAVNFARCLMSAGGSAAILPMCRAMSPGWAFTLIAFVYVALLPVALWVMRDGMRWRQELAEKKRVKEEGMRRDGV
;
A
#
# COMPACT_ATOMS: atom_id res chain seq x y z
N MET A 1 9.89 -4.59 -0.66
CA MET A 1 9.12 -5.54 0.19
C MET A 1 9.55 -6.99 0.02
N ALA A 2 9.58 -7.55 -1.20
CA ALA A 2 9.98 -8.95 -1.42
C ALA A 2 11.38 -9.29 -0.90
N VAL A 3 12.39 -8.48 -1.23
CA VAL A 3 13.78 -8.64 -0.74
C VAL A 3 13.85 -8.66 0.79
N VAL A 4 13.12 -7.75 1.45
CA VAL A 4 13.06 -7.67 2.92
C VAL A 4 12.40 -8.92 3.50
N ALA A 5 11.37 -9.45 2.86
CA ALA A 5 10.72 -10.69 3.30
C ALA A 5 11.60 -11.94 3.12
N ASP A 6 12.50 -11.92 2.13
CA ASP A 6 13.45 -13.01 1.87
C ASP A 6 14.58 -13.05 2.89
N ILE A 7 15.12 -11.89 3.32
CA ILE A 7 16.25 -11.80 4.27
C ILE A 7 15.84 -11.83 5.74
N THR A 8 14.55 -11.69 6.06
CA THR A 8 14.07 -11.64 7.44
C THR A 8 13.47 -12.97 7.91
N THR A 9 13.67 -13.26 9.20
CA THR A 9 13.00 -14.35 9.92
C THR A 9 11.54 -13.95 10.20
N SER A 10 10.64 -14.92 10.32
CA SER A 10 9.21 -14.66 10.54
C SER A 10 8.92 -13.84 11.81
N ALA A 11 9.79 -13.91 12.82
CA ALA A 11 9.66 -13.17 14.08
C ALA A 11 9.95 -11.67 13.90
N ASP A 12 11.00 -11.32 13.16
CA ASP A 12 11.44 -9.92 13.01
C ASP A 12 10.91 -9.24 11.74
N ARG A 13 10.30 -10.02 10.84
CA ARG A 13 9.79 -9.57 9.54
C ARG A 13 8.92 -8.33 9.64
N GLY A 14 8.04 -8.24 10.65
CA GLY A 14 7.16 -7.09 10.84
C GLY A 14 7.91 -5.77 11.01
N THR A 15 8.95 -5.76 11.83
CA THR A 15 9.76 -4.57 12.14
C THR A 15 10.53 -4.10 10.90
N TYR A 16 11.22 -5.00 10.22
CA TYR A 16 12.00 -4.68 9.02
C TYR A 16 11.12 -4.29 7.83
N MET A 17 9.97 -4.94 7.65
CA MET A 17 8.97 -4.50 6.66
C MET A 17 8.42 -3.12 7.02
N GLY A 18 8.26 -2.81 8.31
CA GLY A 18 7.90 -1.48 8.81
C GLY A 18 8.91 -0.40 8.41
N TYR A 19 10.21 -0.62 8.63
CA TYR A 19 11.26 0.33 8.21
C TYR A 19 11.28 0.51 6.68
N ALA A 20 11.11 -0.57 5.92
CA ALA A 20 11.05 -0.49 4.46
C ALA A 20 9.85 0.36 4.00
N GLN A 21 8.69 0.23 4.65
CA GLN A 21 7.51 1.04 4.34
C GLN A 21 7.64 2.48 4.77
N ALA A 22 8.32 2.77 5.88
CA ALA A 22 8.63 4.14 6.29
C ALA A 22 9.40 4.88 5.19
N GLY A 23 10.38 4.24 4.55
CA GLY A 23 11.11 4.80 3.41
C GLY A 23 10.22 5.12 2.21
N VAL A 24 9.26 4.23 1.89
CA VAL A 24 8.29 4.47 0.80
C VAL A 24 7.39 5.67 1.10
N LEU A 25 6.98 5.84 2.37
CA LEU A 25 6.13 6.95 2.80
C LEU A 25 6.86 8.30 2.85
N MET A 26 8.18 8.31 3.01
CA MET A 26 8.98 9.53 2.93
C MET A 26 9.02 10.11 1.51
N GLY A 27 8.84 9.28 0.47
CA GLY A 27 8.87 9.71 -0.93
C GLY A 27 7.87 10.85 -1.22
N PRO A 28 6.56 10.65 -0.97
CA PRO A 28 5.56 11.70 -1.15
C PRO A 28 5.75 12.93 -0.26
N ALA A 29 6.42 12.79 0.89
CA ALA A 29 6.65 13.89 1.83
C ALA A 29 7.76 14.83 1.37
N PHE A 30 8.90 14.28 0.91
CA PHE A 30 10.09 15.05 0.57
C PHE A 30 10.32 15.21 -0.93
N GLY A 31 9.72 14.33 -1.75
CA GLY A 31 9.85 14.35 -3.20
C GLY A 31 9.44 15.69 -3.81
N PRO A 32 8.24 16.23 -3.52
CA PRO A 32 7.81 17.52 -4.01
C PRO A 32 8.69 18.67 -3.51
N THR A 33 9.20 18.62 -2.28
CA THR A 33 10.10 19.65 -1.74
C THR A 33 11.44 19.68 -2.47
N ILE A 34 12.06 18.52 -2.70
CA ILE A 34 13.31 18.41 -3.46
C ILE A 34 13.06 18.80 -4.93
N GLY A 35 11.93 18.37 -5.50
CA GLY A 35 11.51 18.72 -6.86
C GLY A 35 11.32 20.23 -7.02
N GLY A 36 10.63 20.88 -6.09
CA GLY A 36 10.43 22.33 -6.06
C GLY A 36 11.73 23.11 -5.89
N LEU A 37 12.66 22.61 -5.07
CA LEU A 37 14.00 23.20 -4.94
C LEU A 37 14.78 23.14 -6.27
N LEU A 38 14.82 21.97 -6.90
CA LEU A 38 15.50 21.78 -8.18
C LEU A 38 14.86 22.63 -9.28
N SER A 39 13.53 22.69 -9.32
CA SER A 39 12.80 23.42 -10.33
C SER A 39 12.99 24.94 -10.21
N ARG A 40 12.97 25.48 -8.98
CA ARG A 40 13.20 26.90 -8.72
C ARG A 40 14.61 27.38 -9.10
N TYR A 41 15.65 26.61 -8.78
CA TYR A 41 17.05 27.06 -8.95
C TYR A 41 17.71 26.57 -10.24
N LEU A 42 17.34 25.38 -10.75
CA LEU A 42 17.97 24.73 -11.90
C LEU A 42 16.98 24.49 -13.06
N GLY A 43 15.70 24.84 -12.88
CA GLY A 43 14.62 24.61 -13.84
C GLY A 43 14.03 23.20 -13.78
N TRP A 44 12.80 23.04 -14.26
CA TRP A 44 12.05 21.78 -14.22
C TRP A 44 12.77 20.58 -14.87
N ARG A 45 13.62 20.83 -15.88
CA ARG A 45 14.43 19.79 -16.54
C ARG A 45 15.45 19.15 -15.59
N ALA A 46 15.92 19.87 -14.58
CA ALA A 46 16.87 19.37 -13.61
C ALA A 46 16.29 18.22 -12.76
N ILE A 47 14.95 18.18 -12.58
CA ILE A 47 14.27 17.07 -11.90
C ILE A 47 14.55 15.74 -12.62
N PHE A 48 14.43 15.73 -13.96
CA PHE A 48 14.66 14.53 -14.76
C PHE A 48 16.13 14.09 -14.73
N TRP A 49 17.06 15.04 -14.82
CA TRP A 49 18.50 14.74 -14.72
C TRP A 49 18.88 14.22 -13.34
N PHE A 50 18.38 14.85 -12.28
CA PHE A 50 18.61 14.40 -10.91
C PHE A 50 18.09 12.98 -10.69
N LEU A 51 16.84 12.69 -11.09
CA LEU A 51 16.25 11.34 -10.99
C LEU A 51 17.03 10.31 -11.81
N SER A 52 17.52 10.69 -13.00
CA SER A 52 18.34 9.82 -13.86
C SER A 52 19.68 9.48 -13.22
N ILE A 53 20.42 10.49 -12.73
CA ILE A 53 21.70 10.31 -12.04
C ILE A 53 21.53 9.49 -10.77
N PHE A 54 20.51 9.80 -9.96
CA PHE A 54 20.22 9.08 -8.73
C PHE A 54 19.86 7.61 -9.00
N SER A 55 18.95 7.36 -9.95
CA SER A 55 18.57 6.00 -10.34
C SER A 55 19.73 5.22 -10.96
N GLY A 56 20.56 5.86 -11.79
CA GLY A 56 21.77 5.27 -12.36
C GLY A 56 22.80 4.92 -11.28
N THR A 57 22.99 5.79 -10.29
CA THR A 57 23.88 5.53 -9.14
C THR A 57 23.37 4.36 -8.31
N LEU A 58 22.07 4.32 -8.00
CA LEU A 58 21.45 3.18 -7.30
C LEU A 58 21.56 1.89 -8.12
N LEU A 59 21.37 1.94 -9.43
CA LEU A 59 21.52 0.79 -10.32
C LEU A 59 22.96 0.24 -10.27
N ILE A 60 23.96 1.11 -10.37
CA ILE A 60 25.37 0.74 -10.20
C ILE A 60 25.56 0.08 -8.82
N LEU A 61 25.08 0.70 -7.75
CA LEU A 61 25.17 0.12 -6.41
C LEU A 61 24.49 -1.26 -6.32
N PHE A 62 23.32 -1.45 -6.93
CA PHE A 62 22.63 -2.73 -6.94
C PHE A 62 23.40 -3.80 -7.72
N VAL A 63 23.93 -3.46 -8.90
CA VAL A 63 24.69 -4.40 -9.75
C VAL A 63 25.98 -4.85 -9.06
N PHE A 64 26.68 -3.93 -8.39
CA PHE A 64 27.94 -4.24 -7.73
C PHE A 64 27.74 -4.85 -6.34
N PHE A 65 26.89 -4.28 -5.50
CA PHE A 65 26.82 -4.59 -4.08
C PHE A 65 25.69 -5.52 -3.66
N PHE A 66 24.56 -5.57 -4.37
CA PHE A 66 23.42 -6.40 -3.93
C PHE A 66 23.57 -7.85 -4.41
N PRO A 67 23.76 -8.82 -3.50
CA PRO A 67 23.68 -10.23 -3.87
C PRO A 67 22.22 -10.62 -4.18
N GLU A 68 22.04 -11.66 -4.98
CA GLU A 68 20.74 -12.29 -5.19
C GLU A 68 20.17 -12.74 -3.84
N THR A 69 18.95 -12.29 -3.53
CA THR A 69 18.26 -12.58 -2.25
C THR A 69 17.11 -13.57 -2.41
N CYS A 70 16.69 -13.87 -3.64
CA CYS A 70 15.52 -14.71 -3.85
C CYS A 70 15.75 -16.14 -3.33
N ARG A 71 14.99 -16.55 -2.31
CA ARG A 71 15.12 -17.90 -1.72
C ARG A 71 14.94 -19.03 -2.72
N LYS A 72 14.16 -18.81 -3.79
CA LYS A 72 13.99 -19.79 -4.87
C LYS A 72 15.25 -19.98 -5.73
N VAL A 73 16.13 -18.98 -5.79
CA VAL A 73 17.34 -18.98 -6.63
C VAL A 73 18.57 -19.40 -5.82
N VAL A 74 18.72 -18.87 -4.61
CA VAL A 74 19.93 -19.04 -3.77
C VAL A 74 19.69 -19.78 -2.45
N GLY A 75 18.44 -20.20 -2.16
CA GLY A 75 18.10 -20.78 -0.86
C GLY A 75 18.28 -19.73 0.25
N ASN A 76 18.99 -20.09 1.32
CA ASN A 76 19.42 -19.15 2.37
C ASN A 76 20.82 -18.58 2.10
N GLY A 77 21.22 -18.47 0.82
CA GLY A 77 22.60 -18.14 0.41
C GLY A 77 23.53 -19.36 0.34
N SER A 78 23.01 -20.56 0.58
CA SER A 78 23.73 -21.84 0.52
C SER A 78 23.97 -22.32 -0.92
N ILE A 79 23.23 -21.79 -1.90
CA ILE A 79 23.36 -22.17 -3.30
C ILE A 79 23.95 -20.99 -4.08
N PRO A 80 25.07 -21.18 -4.79
CA PRO A 80 25.68 -20.10 -5.56
C PRO A 80 24.74 -19.63 -6.69
N PRO A 81 24.43 -18.32 -6.81
CA PRO A 81 23.60 -17.81 -7.90
C PRO A 81 24.25 -18.10 -9.28
N ARG A 82 23.43 -18.32 -10.31
CA ARG A 82 23.86 -18.67 -11.67
C ARG A 82 23.30 -17.70 -12.72
N GLY A 83 24.05 -17.50 -13.80
CA GLY A 83 23.62 -16.69 -14.96
C GLY A 83 23.54 -15.19 -14.66
N VAL A 84 22.46 -14.56 -15.10
CA VAL A 84 22.17 -13.11 -14.95
C VAL A 84 22.01 -12.70 -13.47
N ASN A 85 21.72 -13.65 -12.59
CA ASN A 85 21.48 -13.41 -11.16
C ASN A 85 22.78 -13.34 -10.34
N ARG A 86 23.96 -13.32 -10.99
CA ARG A 86 25.24 -13.16 -10.30
C ARG A 86 25.57 -11.69 -10.12
N SER A 87 25.62 -11.23 -8.87
CA SER A 87 26.26 -9.95 -8.57
C SER A 87 27.78 -10.05 -8.73
N VAL A 88 28.43 -8.92 -9.01
CA VAL A 88 29.89 -8.86 -9.22
C VAL A 88 30.63 -9.33 -7.96
N ILE A 89 30.16 -8.93 -6.78
CA ILE A 89 30.69 -9.40 -5.49
C ILE A 89 30.49 -10.90 -5.31
N SER A 90 29.31 -11.45 -5.65
CA SER A 90 29.08 -12.90 -5.56
C SER A 90 30.05 -13.68 -6.46
N CYS A 91 30.37 -13.14 -7.64
CA CYS A 91 31.35 -13.73 -8.55
C CYS A 91 32.78 -13.71 -7.96
N ILE A 92 33.18 -12.60 -7.34
CA ILE A 92 34.49 -12.47 -6.67
C ILE A 92 34.57 -13.40 -5.44
N GLN A 93 33.52 -13.47 -4.64
CA GLN A 93 33.44 -14.28 -3.43
C GLN A 93 33.43 -15.78 -3.76
N GLN A 94 32.69 -16.21 -4.79
CA GLN A 94 32.73 -17.58 -5.32
C GLN A 94 34.11 -17.95 -5.87
N ARG A 95 34.81 -17.03 -6.54
CA ARG A 95 36.18 -17.27 -7.03
C ARG A 95 37.16 -17.48 -5.88
N LYS A 96 37.01 -16.74 -4.76
CA LYS A 96 37.82 -16.94 -3.55
C LYS A 96 37.48 -18.26 -2.84
N LEU A 97 36.21 -18.54 -2.61
CA LEU A 97 35.73 -19.79 -1.98
C LEU A 97 36.15 -21.04 -2.77
N ARG A 98 36.04 -21.02 -4.10
CA ARG A 98 36.46 -22.12 -4.97
C ARG A 98 37.98 -22.34 -4.98
N LYS A 99 38.78 -21.31 -4.70
CA LYS A 99 40.24 -21.45 -4.49
C LYS A 99 40.57 -22.03 -3.11
N GLN A 100 39.73 -21.81 -2.11
CA GLN A 100 39.93 -22.27 -0.73
C GLN A 100 39.41 -23.70 -0.48
N PHE A 101 38.32 -24.12 -1.13
CA PHE A 101 37.69 -25.43 -0.96
C PHE A 101 37.41 -26.11 -2.32
N PRO A 102 38.40 -26.80 -2.92
CA PRO A 102 38.26 -27.41 -4.25
C PRO A 102 37.32 -28.63 -4.32
N GLN A 103 37.07 -29.30 -3.19
CA GLN A 103 36.42 -30.62 -3.14
C GLN A 103 34.92 -30.63 -2.74
N GLU A 104 34.34 -29.53 -2.24
CA GLU A 104 32.94 -29.50 -1.75
C GLU A 104 31.90 -29.03 -2.79
N THR A 105 32.23 -28.95 -4.08
CA THR A 105 31.38 -28.24 -5.06
C THR A 105 30.21 -29.05 -5.66
N THR A 106 29.85 -30.19 -5.07
CA THR A 106 28.69 -31.01 -5.49
C THR A 106 27.52 -30.86 -4.51
N ALA A 107 27.09 -29.63 -4.24
CA ALA A 107 25.77 -29.44 -3.64
C ALA A 107 24.69 -29.82 -4.68
N PRO A 108 23.69 -30.64 -4.33
CA PRO A 108 22.65 -31.07 -5.25
C PRO A 108 21.89 -29.86 -5.80
N LEU A 109 21.64 -29.89 -7.11
CA LEU A 109 20.89 -28.86 -7.83
C LEU A 109 19.49 -28.72 -7.21
N PRO A 110 19.05 -27.51 -6.82
CA PRO A 110 17.64 -27.34 -6.47
C PRO A 110 16.80 -27.68 -7.70
N PRO A 111 15.68 -28.39 -7.54
CA PRO A 111 14.80 -28.73 -8.65
C PRO A 111 14.38 -27.44 -9.37
N ARG A 112 14.45 -27.44 -10.71
CA ARG A 112 13.91 -26.35 -11.55
C ARG A 112 12.41 -26.22 -11.23
N THR A 113 12.06 -25.31 -10.33
CA THR A 113 10.66 -24.94 -10.15
C THR A 113 10.22 -24.25 -11.42
N LYS A 114 9.30 -24.88 -12.17
CA LYS A 114 8.64 -24.23 -13.30
C LYS A 114 8.06 -22.92 -12.78
N THR A 115 8.50 -21.79 -13.34
CA THR A 115 7.85 -20.49 -13.11
C THR A 115 6.41 -20.64 -13.56
N ALA A 116 5.49 -20.79 -12.60
CA ALA A 116 4.07 -20.81 -12.90
C ALA A 116 3.75 -19.51 -13.61
N TRP A 117 3.07 -19.62 -14.75
CA TRP A 117 2.60 -18.45 -15.47
C TRP A 117 1.74 -17.60 -14.53
N PRO A 118 1.92 -16.27 -14.50
CA PRO A 118 1.04 -15.41 -13.71
C PRO A 118 -0.39 -15.67 -14.16
N ASN A 119 -1.27 -15.99 -13.22
CA ASN A 119 -2.68 -16.30 -13.50
C ASN A 119 -3.53 -15.03 -13.28
N PRO A 120 -3.72 -14.18 -14.31
CA PRO A 120 -4.50 -12.94 -14.18
C PRO A 120 -5.98 -13.21 -13.86
N LEU A 121 -6.50 -14.41 -14.18
CA LEU A 121 -7.87 -14.78 -13.82
C LEU A 121 -8.05 -14.86 -12.30
N ALA A 122 -7.01 -15.19 -11.52
CA ALA A 122 -7.10 -15.20 -10.06
C ALA A 122 -7.40 -13.79 -9.53
N THR A 123 -6.71 -12.78 -10.06
CA THR A 123 -6.95 -11.36 -9.75
C THR A 123 -8.36 -10.93 -10.13
N MET A 124 -8.83 -11.29 -11.34
CA MET A 124 -10.20 -10.96 -11.78
C MET A 124 -11.27 -11.65 -10.94
N ARG A 125 -11.01 -12.88 -10.47
CA ARG A 125 -11.92 -13.61 -9.57
C ARG A 125 -12.06 -12.90 -8.23
N ILE A 126 -10.97 -12.39 -7.66
CA ILE A 126 -10.98 -11.62 -6.41
C ILE A 126 -11.83 -10.34 -6.56
N LEU A 127 -11.75 -9.66 -7.72
CA LEU A 127 -12.61 -8.50 -8.01
C LEU A 127 -14.10 -8.86 -8.02
N GLY A 128 -14.45 -10.04 -8.53
CA GLY A 128 -15.83 -10.49 -8.66
C GLY A 128 -16.44 -11.10 -7.39
N GLU A 129 -15.64 -11.37 -6.36
CA GLU A 129 -16.16 -11.84 -5.07
C GLU A 129 -16.84 -10.68 -4.33
N LYS A 130 -18.08 -10.87 -3.89
CA LYS A 130 -18.91 -9.82 -3.28
C LYS A 130 -18.20 -9.04 -2.17
N GLU A 131 -17.63 -9.74 -1.19
CA GLU A 131 -16.95 -9.12 -0.05
C GLU A 131 -15.66 -8.39 -0.48
N SER A 132 -14.79 -9.11 -1.19
CA SER A 132 -13.51 -8.64 -1.69
C SER A 132 -13.66 -7.42 -2.61
N GLY A 133 -14.62 -7.46 -3.54
CA GLY A 133 -14.92 -6.38 -4.47
C GLY A 133 -15.42 -5.11 -3.78
N ILE A 134 -16.27 -5.24 -2.75
CA ILE A 134 -16.74 -4.09 -1.95
C ILE A 134 -15.57 -3.47 -1.18
N ILE A 135 -14.76 -4.28 -0.48
CA ILE A 135 -13.59 -3.79 0.27
C ILE A 135 -12.55 -3.17 -0.67
N LEU A 136 -12.41 -3.73 -1.88
CA LEU A 136 -11.49 -3.24 -2.90
C LEU A 136 -11.93 -1.89 -3.48
N LEU A 137 -13.22 -1.74 -3.81
CA LEU A 137 -13.80 -0.47 -4.25
C LEU A 137 -13.58 0.60 -3.17
N TYR A 138 -13.85 0.23 -1.92
CA TYR A 138 -13.63 1.08 -0.77
C TYR A 138 -12.17 1.51 -0.66
N ASN A 139 -11.23 0.57 -0.66
CA ASN A 139 -9.79 0.84 -0.62
C ASN A 139 -9.32 1.74 -1.78
N GLY A 140 -9.82 1.49 -2.99
CA GLY A 140 -9.53 2.28 -4.18
C GLY A 140 -10.00 3.73 -4.07
N LEU A 141 -11.18 3.98 -3.48
CA LEU A 141 -11.69 5.35 -3.26
C LEU A 141 -10.87 6.12 -2.23
N PHE A 142 -10.40 5.48 -1.15
CA PHE A 142 -9.48 6.10 -0.21
C PHE A 142 -8.18 6.51 -0.87
N PHE A 143 -7.57 5.60 -1.63
CA PHE A 143 -6.35 5.92 -2.37
C PHE A 143 -6.58 7.02 -3.41
N THR A 144 -7.73 7.00 -4.09
CA THR A 144 -8.13 8.03 -5.06
C THR A 144 -8.25 9.41 -4.41
N GLY A 145 -8.86 9.54 -3.23
CA GLY A 145 -8.97 10.84 -2.56
C GLY A 145 -7.61 11.43 -2.17
N LEU A 146 -6.67 10.58 -1.74
CA LEU A 146 -5.29 11.02 -1.48
C LEU A 146 -4.64 11.55 -2.77
N MET A 147 -4.72 10.80 -3.87
CA MET A 147 -4.06 11.15 -5.13
C MET A 147 -4.71 12.35 -5.81
N VAL A 148 -6.03 12.47 -5.75
CA VAL A 148 -6.79 13.62 -6.23
C VAL A 148 -6.35 14.91 -5.52
N THR A 149 -6.22 14.85 -4.19
CA THR A 149 -5.78 16.00 -3.41
C THR A 149 -4.34 16.37 -3.77
N VAL A 150 -3.43 15.39 -3.76
CA VAL A 150 -2.02 15.57 -4.14
C VAL A 150 -1.88 16.13 -5.55
N ALA A 151 -2.64 15.64 -6.52
CA ALA A 151 -2.57 16.10 -7.90
C ALA A 151 -3.06 17.55 -8.07
N ALA A 152 -4.02 18.00 -7.25
CA ALA A 152 -4.62 19.31 -7.39
C ALA A 152 -3.89 20.42 -6.60
N ILE A 153 -3.09 20.08 -5.58
CA ILE A 153 -2.38 21.05 -4.74
C ILE A 153 -1.61 22.12 -5.56
N PRO A 154 -0.77 21.76 -6.58
CA PRO A 154 0.06 22.76 -7.24
C PRO A 154 -0.77 23.84 -7.92
N ASP A 155 -1.76 23.46 -8.73
CA ASP A 155 -2.65 24.39 -9.42
C ASP A 155 -3.46 25.21 -8.41
N LEU A 156 -4.06 24.56 -7.41
CA LEU A 156 -4.96 25.20 -6.46
C LEU A 156 -4.25 26.21 -5.55
N PHE A 157 -3.04 25.87 -5.09
CA PHE A 157 -2.29 26.74 -4.18
C PHE A 157 -1.61 27.87 -4.94
N HIS A 158 -1.17 27.61 -6.17
CA HIS A 158 -0.69 28.67 -7.05
C HIS A 158 -1.81 29.68 -7.37
N GLU A 159 -3.00 29.21 -7.74
CA GLU A 159 -4.14 30.07 -8.08
C GLU A 159 -4.72 30.82 -6.88
N ALA A 160 -4.79 30.17 -5.70
CA ALA A 160 -5.36 30.79 -4.50
C ALA A 160 -4.41 31.77 -3.82
N TYR A 161 -3.12 31.45 -3.76
CA TYR A 161 -2.14 32.15 -2.90
C TYR A 161 -0.91 32.69 -3.66
N GLY A 162 -0.75 32.41 -4.95
CA GLY A 162 0.42 32.84 -5.72
C GLY A 162 1.73 32.21 -5.27
N LEU A 163 1.67 31.00 -4.70
CA LEU A 163 2.87 30.31 -4.20
C LEU A 163 3.80 29.89 -5.35
N ASP A 164 5.10 30.04 -5.11
CA ASP A 164 6.15 29.51 -5.98
C ASP A 164 6.27 27.98 -5.82
N GLU A 165 6.95 27.33 -6.76
CA GLU A 165 7.15 25.86 -6.78
C GLU A 165 7.80 25.31 -5.51
N LEU A 166 8.69 26.07 -4.86
CA LEU A 166 9.31 25.67 -3.60
C LEU A 166 8.31 25.69 -2.44
N ASP A 167 7.48 26.73 -2.37
CA ASP A 167 6.51 26.90 -1.29
C ASP A 167 5.40 25.85 -1.40
N ILE A 168 4.94 25.57 -2.63
CA ILE A 168 4.07 24.43 -2.93
C ILE A 168 4.74 23.11 -2.52
N GLY A 169 6.03 22.95 -2.81
CA GLY A 169 6.81 21.78 -2.40
C GLY A 169 6.85 21.57 -0.89
N LEU A 170 6.79 22.63 -0.09
CA LEU A 170 6.74 22.58 1.39
C LEU A 170 5.37 22.15 1.91
N CYS A 171 4.27 22.55 1.24
CA CYS A 171 2.90 22.15 1.58
C CYS A 171 2.70 20.62 1.61
N TYR A 172 3.45 19.88 0.78
CA TYR A 172 3.40 18.40 0.78
C TYR A 172 3.95 17.75 2.04
N ILE A 173 4.78 18.46 2.81
CA ILE A 173 5.34 17.94 4.06
C ILE A 173 4.22 17.67 5.07
N SER A 174 3.20 18.53 5.14
CA SER A 174 2.04 18.35 6.03
C SER A 174 1.35 17.01 5.76
N ASN A 175 0.96 16.76 4.50
CA ASN A 175 0.34 15.51 4.08
C ASN A 175 1.26 14.29 4.31
N GLY A 176 2.54 14.42 3.97
CA GLY A 176 3.53 13.34 4.08
C GLY A 176 3.80 12.94 5.53
N VAL A 177 4.01 13.91 6.42
CA VAL A 177 4.22 13.68 7.85
C VAL A 177 2.97 13.09 8.48
N ALA A 178 1.78 13.61 8.17
CA ALA A 178 0.52 13.06 8.66
C ALA A 178 0.32 11.60 8.23
N SER A 179 0.63 11.28 6.98
CA SER A 179 0.57 9.90 6.43
C SER A 179 1.58 8.96 7.10
N LEU A 180 2.77 9.47 7.44
CA LEU A 180 3.78 8.72 8.19
C LEU A 180 3.31 8.44 9.62
N ILE A 181 2.79 9.46 10.32
CA ILE A 181 2.24 9.31 11.68
C ILE A 181 1.10 8.30 11.67
N ALA A 182 0.17 8.38 10.70
CA ALA A 182 -0.90 7.41 10.51
C ALA A 182 -0.38 5.98 10.40
N SER A 183 0.62 5.76 9.55
CA SER A 183 1.19 4.43 9.30
C SER A 183 1.90 3.86 10.54
N LEU A 184 2.57 4.70 11.33
CA LEU A 184 3.29 4.29 12.55
C LEU A 184 2.37 4.08 13.77
N THR A 185 1.28 4.83 13.84
CA THR A 185 0.37 4.80 15.00
C THR A 185 -0.78 3.81 14.81
N MET A 186 -1.44 3.80 13.65
CA MET A 186 -2.65 3.00 13.45
C MET A 186 -2.39 1.50 13.42
N GLY A 187 -1.20 1.04 13.03
CA GLY A 187 -0.85 -0.38 13.19
C GLY A 187 -1.03 -0.87 14.63
N ARG A 188 -0.56 -0.08 15.61
CA ARG A 188 -0.70 -0.40 17.03
C ARG A 188 -2.16 -0.36 17.51
N VAL A 189 -2.93 0.62 17.05
CA VAL A 189 -4.35 0.77 17.41
C VAL A 189 -5.15 -0.43 16.91
N VAL A 190 -4.91 -0.86 15.67
CA VAL A 190 -5.63 -1.99 15.10
C VAL A 190 -5.22 -3.31 15.77
N ASP A 191 -3.94 -3.52 16.07
CA ASP A 191 -3.47 -4.68 16.83
C ASP A 191 -4.02 -4.70 18.26
N TRP A 192 -4.18 -3.53 18.89
CA TRP A 192 -4.85 -3.41 20.18
C TRP A 192 -6.32 -3.82 20.08
N ASN A 193 -7.08 -3.33 19.09
CA ASN A 193 -8.49 -3.70 18.94
C ASN A 193 -8.66 -5.20 18.60
N PHE A 194 -7.76 -5.75 17.80
CA PHE A 194 -7.69 -7.18 17.52
C PHE A 194 -7.49 -8.01 18.80
N ARG A 195 -6.47 -7.67 19.61
CA ARG A 195 -6.21 -8.34 20.91
C ARG A 195 -7.34 -8.18 21.91
N ARG A 196 -8.06 -7.06 21.87
CA ARG A 196 -9.26 -6.84 22.68
C ARG A 196 -10.38 -7.83 22.31
N HIS A 197 -10.64 -8.03 21.02
CA HIS A 197 -11.65 -8.96 20.55
C HIS A 197 -11.26 -10.43 20.70
N ALA A 198 -9.98 -10.76 20.46
CA ALA A 198 -9.45 -12.09 20.69
C ALA A 198 -9.65 -12.53 22.15
N ARG A 199 -9.37 -11.64 23.12
CA ARG A 199 -9.60 -11.91 24.55
C ARG A 199 -11.08 -12.13 24.90
N LYS A 200 -12.00 -11.40 24.27
CA LYS A 200 -13.45 -11.57 24.50
C LYS A 200 -13.96 -12.94 24.05
N ILE A 201 -13.38 -13.51 23.00
CA ILE A 201 -13.80 -14.78 22.39
C ILE A 201 -12.92 -15.95 22.90
N GLY A 202 -11.93 -15.68 23.75
CA GLY A 202 -11.01 -16.69 24.26
C GLY A 202 -10.05 -17.24 23.20
N LEU A 203 -9.79 -16.50 22.11
CA LEU A 203 -8.87 -16.91 21.06
C LEU A 203 -7.42 -16.79 21.55
N ALA A 204 -6.73 -17.92 21.71
CA ALA A 204 -5.32 -17.95 22.09
C ALA A 204 -4.43 -17.49 20.93
N ILE A 205 -3.85 -16.29 21.04
CA ILE A 205 -2.91 -15.77 20.04
C ILE A 205 -1.56 -16.42 20.28
N ILE A 206 -1.20 -17.37 19.41
CA ILE A 206 0.12 -18.02 19.40
C ILE A 206 1.06 -17.18 18.53
N PRO A 207 2.15 -16.60 19.09
CA PRO A 207 3.13 -15.85 18.32
C PRO A 207 3.75 -16.71 17.22
N GLY A 208 3.88 -16.15 16.01
CA GLY A 208 4.52 -16.83 14.87
C GLY A 208 3.69 -17.93 14.19
N LYS A 209 2.49 -18.27 14.70
CA LYS A 209 1.57 -19.20 14.05
C LYS A 209 0.39 -18.46 13.43
N GLN A 210 0.00 -18.88 12.22
CA GLN A 210 -1.23 -18.40 11.60
C GLN A 210 -2.43 -18.80 12.44
N GLN A 211 -3.24 -17.80 12.78
CA GLN A 211 -4.47 -17.98 13.56
C GLN A 211 -5.63 -18.31 12.63
N ASP A 212 -6.46 -19.27 13.03
CA ASP A 212 -7.73 -19.54 12.36
C ASP A 212 -8.69 -18.38 12.64
N LEU A 213 -9.02 -17.63 11.59
CA LEU A 213 -9.93 -16.50 11.68
C LEU A 213 -11.34 -16.84 11.20
N SER A 214 -11.64 -18.10 10.87
CA SER A 214 -12.92 -18.48 10.26
C SER A 214 -14.13 -17.99 11.05
N ASN A 215 -14.07 -18.13 12.38
CA ASN A 215 -15.11 -17.68 13.31
C ASN A 215 -14.78 -16.36 14.02
N PHE A 216 -13.77 -15.63 13.56
CA PHE A 216 -13.37 -14.34 14.12
C PHE A 216 -13.90 -13.20 13.24
N PRO A 217 -14.63 -12.20 13.80
CA PRO A 217 -15.21 -11.10 13.03
C PRO A 217 -14.15 -10.04 12.69
N ILE A 218 -13.13 -10.41 11.91
CA ILE A 218 -12.01 -9.52 11.55
C ILE A 218 -12.49 -8.27 10.81
N GLU A 219 -13.53 -8.39 9.99
CA GLU A 219 -14.12 -7.31 9.21
C GLU A 219 -14.65 -6.24 10.16
N ARG A 220 -15.43 -6.65 11.16
CA ARG A 220 -15.95 -5.77 12.20
C ARG A 220 -14.84 -5.11 13.00
N VAL A 221 -13.85 -5.90 13.44
CA VAL A 221 -12.73 -5.41 14.26
C VAL A 221 -11.90 -4.34 13.55
N ARG A 222 -11.65 -4.51 12.24
CA ARG A 222 -10.93 -3.52 11.42
C ARG A 222 -11.80 -2.29 11.17
N MET A 223 -13.07 -2.48 10.83
CA MET A 223 -13.99 -1.39 10.51
C MET A 223 -14.37 -0.51 11.71
N GLU A 224 -14.38 -1.06 12.93
CA GLU A 224 -14.55 -0.28 14.18
C GLU A 224 -13.46 0.78 14.36
N VAL A 225 -12.21 0.49 13.95
CA VAL A 225 -11.10 1.46 13.98
C VAL A 225 -11.15 2.38 12.76
N LEU A 226 -11.68 1.89 11.64
CA LEU A 226 -11.77 2.66 10.40
C LEU A 226 -12.84 3.76 10.45
N LEU A 227 -14.01 3.48 11.04
CA LEU A 227 -15.15 4.41 11.02
C LEU A 227 -14.84 5.80 11.61
N PRO A 228 -14.21 5.92 12.81
CA PRO A 228 -13.84 7.23 13.33
C PRO A 228 -12.88 7.99 12.40
N ASN A 229 -11.88 7.29 11.86
CA ASN A 229 -10.93 7.89 10.92
C ASN A 229 -11.61 8.35 9.63
N HIS A 230 -12.57 7.58 9.12
CA HIS A 230 -13.35 7.97 7.96
C HIS A 230 -14.20 9.21 8.22
N MET A 231 -14.94 9.27 9.34
CA MET A 231 -15.76 10.43 9.69
C MET A 231 -14.92 11.71 9.82
N VAL A 232 -13.79 11.62 10.51
CA VAL A 232 -12.85 12.75 10.64
C VAL A 232 -12.24 13.12 9.28
N GLY A 233 -11.93 12.13 8.43
CA GLY A 233 -11.44 12.35 7.07
C GLY A 233 -12.43 13.09 6.18
N VAL A 234 -13.73 12.75 6.25
CA VAL A 234 -14.80 13.47 5.55
C VAL A 234 -14.85 14.93 5.99
N LEU A 235 -14.79 15.19 7.29
CA LEU A 235 -14.72 16.55 7.82
C LEU A 235 -13.45 17.27 7.33
N GLY A 236 -12.32 16.57 7.27
CA GLY A 236 -11.07 17.06 6.70
C GLY A 236 -11.24 17.54 5.25
N ILE A 237 -11.92 16.77 4.41
CA ILE A 237 -12.19 17.12 3.01
C ILE A 237 -13.07 18.37 2.93
N PHE A 238 -14.12 18.46 3.74
CA PHE A 238 -14.94 19.68 3.81
C PHE A 238 -14.13 20.89 4.27
N MET A 239 -13.31 20.74 5.31
CA MET A 239 -12.45 21.83 5.78
C MET A 239 -11.51 22.28 4.68
N PHE A 240 -10.84 21.36 3.98
CA PHE A 240 -9.93 21.70 2.89
C PHE A 240 -10.65 22.40 1.73
N ALA A 241 -11.80 21.86 1.31
CA ALA A 241 -12.60 22.40 0.21
C ALA A 241 -12.96 23.87 0.43
N TRP A 242 -13.51 24.19 1.61
CA TRP A 242 -14.06 25.52 1.89
C TRP A 242 -12.99 26.51 2.35
N THR A 243 -11.97 26.06 3.09
CA THR A 243 -10.83 26.94 3.43
C THR A 243 -10.10 27.43 2.19
N LEU A 244 -10.00 26.58 1.17
CA LEU A 244 -9.41 26.92 -0.12
C LEU A 244 -10.35 27.81 -0.96
N GLN A 245 -11.64 27.48 -1.05
CA GLN A 245 -12.64 28.26 -1.79
C GLN A 245 -12.70 29.72 -1.31
N PHE A 246 -12.70 29.93 0.01
CA PHE A 246 -12.73 31.26 0.62
C PHE A 246 -11.36 31.93 0.69
N LYS A 247 -10.30 31.30 0.15
CA LYS A 247 -8.92 31.79 0.19
C LYS A 247 -8.50 32.25 1.59
N THR A 248 -8.89 31.46 2.60
CA THR A 248 -8.53 31.73 4.01
C THR A 248 -7.01 31.68 4.20
N HIS A 249 -6.49 32.08 5.35
CA HIS A 249 -5.05 31.98 5.61
C HIS A 249 -4.53 30.56 5.33
N ILE A 250 -3.37 30.42 4.69
CA ILE A 250 -2.79 29.14 4.21
C ILE A 250 -2.74 28.04 5.29
N ALA A 251 -2.64 28.43 6.56
CA ALA A 251 -2.71 27.50 7.69
C ALA A 251 -4.01 26.66 7.71
N GLY A 252 -5.14 27.20 7.28
CA GLY A 252 -6.43 26.51 7.24
C GLY A 252 -6.41 25.27 6.32
N PRO A 253 -6.15 25.45 5.01
CA PRO A 253 -6.00 24.35 4.07
C PRO A 253 -4.88 23.37 4.48
N GLU A 254 -3.77 23.86 5.03
CA GLU A 254 -2.65 23.01 5.47
C GLU A 254 -3.01 22.09 6.65
N ILE A 255 -3.73 22.60 7.66
CA ILE A 255 -4.22 21.78 8.77
C ILE A 255 -5.23 20.75 8.26
N ALA A 256 -6.15 21.17 7.39
CA ALA A 256 -7.12 20.28 6.78
C ALA A 256 -6.42 19.17 5.96
N LEU A 257 -5.38 19.52 5.21
CA LEU A 257 -4.56 18.58 4.45
C LEU A 257 -3.85 17.57 5.35
N GLY A 258 -3.32 18.00 6.49
CA GLY A 258 -2.74 17.09 7.50
C GLY A 258 -3.78 16.12 8.07
N VAL A 259 -4.96 16.61 8.46
CA VAL A 259 -6.04 15.77 8.99
C VAL A 259 -6.51 14.76 7.95
N MET A 260 -6.73 15.20 6.71
CA MET A 260 -7.07 14.32 5.59
C MET A 260 -5.99 13.27 5.34
N GLY A 261 -4.72 13.68 5.24
CA GLY A 261 -3.59 12.79 4.99
C GLY A 261 -3.48 11.69 6.05
N PHE A 262 -3.69 12.03 7.33
CA PHE A 262 -3.73 11.05 8.42
C PHE A 262 -4.91 10.08 8.27
N CYS A 263 -6.13 10.61 8.12
CA CYS A 263 -7.36 9.81 8.13
C CYS A 263 -7.49 8.91 6.89
N ILE A 264 -7.21 9.44 5.70
CA ILE A 264 -7.29 8.71 4.43
C ILE A 264 -6.22 7.62 4.38
N THR A 265 -4.98 7.92 4.77
CA THR A 265 -3.90 6.92 4.83
C THR A 265 -4.20 5.82 5.84
N SER A 266 -4.76 6.17 7.00
CA SER A 266 -5.19 5.20 8.01
C SER A 266 -6.25 4.23 7.46
N ALA A 267 -7.30 4.76 6.85
CA ALA A 267 -8.38 3.95 6.26
C ALA A 267 -7.87 3.07 5.10
N PHE A 268 -6.99 3.60 4.25
CA PHE A 268 -6.32 2.84 3.19
C PHE A 268 -5.49 1.68 3.75
N ASN A 269 -4.66 1.92 4.77
CA ASN A 269 -3.83 0.89 5.38
C ASN A 269 -4.66 -0.23 6.03
N ILE A 270 -5.75 0.13 6.73
CA ILE A 270 -6.65 -0.83 7.38
C ILE A 270 -7.34 -1.72 6.35
N THR A 271 -7.89 -1.14 5.29
CA THR A 271 -8.61 -1.89 4.25
C THR A 271 -7.68 -2.73 3.38
N ASN A 272 -6.49 -2.22 3.05
CA ASN A 272 -5.47 -2.99 2.34
C ASN A 272 -5.01 -4.20 3.17
N GLY A 273 -4.78 -4.00 4.47
CA GLY A 273 -4.45 -5.08 5.40
C GLY A 273 -5.55 -6.14 5.47
N LEU A 274 -6.81 -5.71 5.61
CA LEU A 274 -7.96 -6.62 5.63
C LEU A 274 -8.07 -7.46 4.36
N LEU A 275 -7.88 -6.87 3.18
CA LEU A 275 -7.98 -7.62 1.92
C LEU A 275 -6.88 -8.69 1.80
N ILE A 276 -5.65 -8.36 2.22
CA ILE A 276 -4.55 -9.34 2.26
C ILE A 276 -4.85 -10.47 3.26
N GLU A 277 -5.48 -10.15 4.40
CA GLU A 277 -5.88 -11.15 5.41
C GLU A 277 -7.03 -12.05 4.95
N LEU A 278 -7.96 -11.55 4.13
CA LEU A 278 -9.05 -12.34 3.53
C LEU A 278 -8.53 -13.30 2.46
N HIS A 279 -7.43 -12.94 1.79
CA HIS A 279 -6.84 -13.71 0.68
C HIS A 279 -5.47 -14.30 1.02
N ARG A 280 -5.36 -14.88 2.22
CA ARG A 280 -4.12 -15.50 2.72
C ARG A 280 -3.57 -16.62 1.84
N ASP A 281 -4.43 -17.31 1.10
CA ASP A 281 -4.02 -18.38 0.18
C ASP A 281 -3.36 -17.85 -1.10
N GLN A 282 -3.72 -16.62 -1.51
CA GLN A 282 -3.28 -15.99 -2.75
C GLN A 282 -2.91 -14.50 -2.56
N PRO A 283 -1.98 -14.17 -1.63
CA PRO A 283 -1.70 -12.78 -1.25
C PRO A 283 -1.12 -11.95 -2.40
N ALA A 284 -0.42 -12.59 -3.34
CA ALA A 284 0.09 -11.93 -4.54
C ALA A 284 -1.04 -11.50 -5.49
N ALA A 285 -2.03 -12.37 -5.72
CA ALA A 285 -3.18 -12.05 -6.57
C ALA A 285 -4.06 -10.95 -5.94
N ALA A 286 -4.24 -10.99 -4.61
CA ALA A 286 -4.93 -9.94 -3.87
C ALA A 286 -4.20 -8.60 -3.94
N THR A 287 -2.88 -8.58 -3.75
CA THR A 287 -2.07 -7.36 -3.90
C THR A 287 -2.15 -6.81 -5.33
N ALA A 288 -2.17 -7.68 -6.34
CA ALA A 288 -2.37 -7.27 -7.73
C ALA A 288 -3.77 -6.67 -7.94
N ALA A 289 -4.82 -7.26 -7.36
CA ALA A 289 -6.18 -6.72 -7.42
C ALA A 289 -6.27 -5.31 -6.80
N VAL A 290 -5.67 -5.12 -5.61
CA VAL A 290 -5.56 -3.81 -4.94
C VAL A 290 -4.90 -2.78 -5.84
N ASN A 291 -3.72 -3.12 -6.36
CA ASN A 291 -2.97 -2.20 -7.21
C ASN A 291 -3.74 -1.87 -8.50
N PHE A 292 -4.36 -2.87 -9.12
CA PHE A 292 -5.16 -2.67 -10.32
C PHE A 292 -6.33 -1.71 -10.07
N ALA A 293 -7.18 -2.00 -9.08
CA ALA A 293 -8.35 -1.17 -8.79
C ALA A 293 -7.95 0.24 -8.33
N ARG A 294 -7.03 0.36 -7.36
CA ARG A 294 -6.64 1.67 -6.82
C ARG A 294 -5.98 2.56 -7.87
N CYS A 295 -5.12 2.00 -8.73
CA CYS A 295 -4.43 2.79 -9.74
C CYS A 295 -5.37 3.24 -10.85
N LEU A 296 -6.30 2.37 -11.29
CA LEU A 296 -7.27 2.73 -12.31
C LEU A 296 -8.22 3.84 -11.81
N MET A 297 -8.71 3.71 -10.58
CA MET A 297 -9.59 4.70 -9.96
C MET A 297 -8.86 6.02 -9.69
N SER A 298 -7.63 5.95 -9.18
CA SER A 298 -6.79 7.11 -8.94
C SER A 298 -6.45 7.87 -10.22
N ALA A 299 -6.17 7.15 -11.32
CA ALA A 299 -5.90 7.77 -12.61
C ALA A 299 -7.13 8.54 -13.10
N GLY A 300 -8.31 7.92 -13.04
CA GLY A 300 -9.57 8.57 -13.40
C GLY A 300 -9.88 9.79 -12.53
N GLY A 301 -9.77 9.65 -11.20
CA GLY A 301 -10.01 10.76 -10.27
C GLY A 301 -9.05 11.93 -10.45
N SER A 302 -7.74 11.64 -10.58
CA SER A 302 -6.72 12.69 -10.74
C SER A 302 -6.83 13.40 -12.08
N ALA A 303 -7.26 12.71 -13.13
CA ALA A 303 -7.55 13.34 -14.43
C ALA A 303 -8.81 14.23 -14.38
N ALA A 304 -9.80 13.85 -13.56
CA ALA A 304 -11.07 14.56 -13.46
C ALA A 304 -11.04 15.80 -12.55
N ILE A 305 -10.19 15.82 -11.51
CA ILE A 305 -10.28 16.85 -10.46
C ILE A 305 -10.06 18.28 -10.97
N LEU A 306 -9.03 18.54 -11.78
CA LEU A 306 -8.75 19.89 -12.26
C LEU A 306 -9.86 20.41 -13.20
N PRO A 307 -10.33 19.64 -14.20
CA PRO A 307 -11.53 20.00 -14.96
C PRO A 307 -12.76 20.25 -14.09
N MET A 308 -12.97 19.44 -13.05
CA MET A 308 -14.07 19.63 -12.10
C MET A 308 -13.91 20.94 -11.32
N CYS A 309 -12.73 21.24 -10.78
CA CYS A 309 -12.47 22.50 -10.08
C CYS A 309 -12.73 23.71 -10.98
N ARG A 310 -12.38 23.64 -12.27
CA ARG A 310 -12.66 24.72 -13.24
C ARG A 310 -14.15 24.89 -13.54
N ALA A 311 -14.91 23.80 -13.58
CA ALA A 311 -16.33 23.82 -13.91
C ALA A 311 -17.25 24.19 -12.75
N MET A 312 -16.95 23.75 -11.52
CA MET A 312 -17.83 23.93 -10.35
C MET A 312 -17.17 24.66 -9.17
N SER A 313 -15.94 25.17 -9.32
CA SER A 313 -15.06 25.69 -8.26
C SER A 313 -14.43 24.62 -7.36
N PRO A 314 -13.24 24.88 -6.76
CA PRO A 314 -12.56 23.93 -5.87
C PRO A 314 -13.42 23.46 -4.70
N GLY A 315 -14.17 24.35 -4.06
CA GLY A 315 -15.01 24.03 -2.91
C GLY A 315 -16.06 22.97 -3.22
N TRP A 316 -16.79 23.12 -4.33
CA TRP A 316 -17.79 22.13 -4.73
C TRP A 316 -17.19 20.84 -5.27
N ALA A 317 -16.06 20.91 -5.99
CA ALA A 317 -15.38 19.72 -6.49
C ALA A 317 -14.95 18.78 -5.36
N PHE A 318 -14.33 19.30 -4.30
CA PHE A 318 -13.97 18.50 -3.12
C PHE A 318 -15.17 18.15 -2.24
N THR A 319 -16.21 18.99 -2.20
CA THR A 319 -17.48 18.65 -1.54
C THR A 319 -18.15 17.43 -2.20
N LEU A 320 -18.13 17.32 -3.53
CA LEU A 320 -18.64 16.16 -4.23
C LEU A 320 -17.87 14.89 -3.84
N ILE A 321 -16.53 14.98 -3.73
CA ILE A 321 -15.71 13.88 -3.22
C ILE A 321 -16.09 13.52 -1.78
N ALA A 322 -16.33 14.51 -0.93
CA ALA A 322 -16.80 14.28 0.44
C ALA A 322 -18.14 13.54 0.46
N PHE A 323 -19.08 13.85 -0.44
CA PHE A 323 -20.34 13.11 -0.55
C PHE A 323 -20.14 11.66 -1.00
N VAL A 324 -19.19 11.38 -1.89
CA VAL A 324 -18.82 9.99 -2.23
C VAL A 324 -18.34 9.26 -0.97
N TYR A 325 -17.54 9.90 -0.13
CA TYR A 325 -17.06 9.30 1.13
C TYR A 325 -18.20 9.10 2.14
N VAL A 326 -19.12 10.06 2.26
CA VAL A 326 -20.33 9.89 3.07
C VAL A 326 -21.15 8.69 2.60
N ALA A 327 -21.31 8.50 1.29
CA ALA A 327 -22.01 7.35 0.72
C ALA A 327 -21.31 6.01 1.01
N LEU A 328 -20.00 6.02 1.30
CA LEU A 328 -19.26 4.84 1.72
C LEU A 328 -19.45 4.48 3.20
N LEU A 329 -19.96 5.38 4.06
CA LEU A 329 -20.19 5.07 5.48
C LEU A 329 -21.21 3.93 5.68
N PRO A 330 -22.40 3.93 5.03
CA PRO A 330 -23.31 2.79 5.08
C PRO A 330 -22.68 1.49 4.56
N VAL A 331 -21.81 1.56 3.55
CA VAL A 331 -21.12 0.39 3.01
C VAL A 331 -20.17 -0.21 4.06
N ALA A 332 -19.46 0.61 4.82
CA ALA A 332 -18.62 0.12 5.92
C ALA A 332 -19.45 -0.57 7.01
N LEU A 333 -20.60 0.01 7.39
CA LEU A 333 -21.52 -0.60 8.34
C LEU A 333 -22.10 -1.93 7.82
N TRP A 334 -22.33 -2.01 6.51
CA TRP A 334 -22.78 -3.24 5.86
C TRP A 334 -21.73 -4.35 5.94
N VAL A 335 -20.47 -4.04 5.63
CA VAL A 335 -19.34 -4.97 5.78
C VAL A 335 -19.14 -5.38 7.25
N MET A 336 -19.33 -4.47 8.20
CA MET A 336 -19.27 -4.77 9.64
C MET A 336 -20.31 -5.78 10.10
N ARG A 337 -21.51 -5.72 9.51
CA ARG A 337 -22.63 -6.58 9.88
C ARG A 337 -22.54 -7.95 9.21
N ASP A 338 -22.29 -7.97 7.90
CA ASP A 338 -22.45 -9.16 7.08
C ASP A 338 -21.14 -9.76 6.56
N GLY A 339 -19.98 -9.10 6.74
CA GLY A 339 -18.69 -9.53 6.18
C GLY A 339 -18.30 -10.96 6.57
N MET A 340 -18.30 -11.24 7.88
CA MET A 340 -18.01 -12.58 8.40
C MET A 340 -18.95 -13.66 7.81
N ARG A 341 -20.23 -13.33 7.61
CA ARG A 341 -21.21 -14.24 7.01
C ARG A 341 -20.87 -14.51 5.54
N TRP A 342 -20.55 -13.48 4.76
CA TRP A 342 -20.16 -13.65 3.35
C TRP A 342 -18.90 -14.50 3.20
N ARG A 343 -17.92 -14.31 4.09
CA ARG A 343 -16.71 -15.12 4.12
C ARG A 343 -17.01 -16.59 4.40
N GLN A 344 -17.87 -16.86 5.38
CA GLN A 344 -18.28 -18.23 5.72
C GLN A 344 -19.05 -18.89 4.55
N GLU A 345 -20.01 -18.18 3.95
CA GLU A 345 -20.75 -18.65 2.77
C GLU A 345 -19.81 -18.95 1.59
N LEU A 346 -18.78 -18.12 1.37
CA LEU A 346 -17.80 -18.34 0.31
C LEU A 346 -16.91 -19.56 0.61
N ALA A 347 -16.47 -19.73 1.86
CA ALA A 347 -15.67 -20.88 2.28
C ALA A 347 -16.46 -22.20 2.15
N GLU A 348 -17.75 -22.19 2.52
CA GLU A 348 -18.64 -23.33 2.35
C GLU A 348 -18.84 -23.69 0.88
N LYS A 349 -19.11 -22.70 0.01
CA LYS A 349 -19.23 -22.92 -1.44
C LYS A 349 -17.95 -23.52 -2.05
N LYS A 350 -16.77 -23.09 -1.58
CA LYS A 350 -15.48 -23.65 -2.02
C LYS A 350 -15.35 -25.11 -1.58
N ARG A 351 -15.68 -25.43 -0.32
CA ARG A 351 -15.67 -26.80 0.20
C ARG A 351 -16.59 -27.73 -0.57
N VAL A 352 -17.84 -27.34 -0.79
CA VAL A 352 -18.82 -28.14 -1.55
C VAL A 352 -18.33 -28.39 -2.99
N LYS A 353 -17.74 -27.39 -3.64
CA LYS A 353 -17.18 -27.54 -4.98
C LYS A 353 -15.99 -28.49 -5.02
N GLU A 354 -15.10 -28.42 -4.03
CA GLU A 354 -13.95 -29.33 -3.91
C GLU A 354 -14.38 -30.77 -3.62
N GLU A 355 -15.38 -30.96 -2.77
CA GLU A 355 -15.97 -32.27 -2.51
C GLU A 355 -16.67 -32.85 -3.75
N GLY A 356 -17.36 -32.01 -4.54
CA GLY A 356 -17.93 -32.39 -5.83
C GLY A 356 -16.86 -32.85 -6.82
N MET A 357 -15.80 -32.06 -7.02
CA MET A 357 -14.69 -32.45 -7.92
C MET A 357 -14.00 -33.74 -7.48
N ARG A 358 -13.83 -33.96 -6.17
CA ARG A 358 -13.29 -35.22 -5.63
C ARG A 358 -14.21 -36.42 -5.85
N ARG A 359 -15.54 -36.22 -5.80
CA ARG A 359 -16.53 -37.28 -6.10
C ARG A 359 -16.57 -37.62 -7.58
N ASP A 360 -16.37 -36.62 -8.44
CA ASP A 360 -16.39 -36.78 -9.90
C ASP A 360 -15.05 -37.30 -10.49
N GLY A 361 -14.05 -37.55 -9.65
CA GLY A 361 -12.79 -38.21 -10.03
C GLY A 361 -11.84 -37.37 -10.90
N VAL A 362 -11.96 -36.04 -10.85
CA VAL A 362 -11.09 -35.08 -11.57
C VAL A 362 -9.94 -34.59 -10.69
#